data_AF-A0A381SXV6-F1
#
_entry.id   AF-A0A381SXV6-F1
#
_cell.length_a   1.000
_cell.length_b   1.000
_cell.length_c   1.000
_cell.angle_alpha   90.00
_cell.angle_beta   90.00
_cell.angle_gamma   90.00
#
_symmetry.space_group_name_H-M   'P 1'
#
loop_
_entity.id
_entity.type
_entity.pdbx_description
1 polymer ?
#
loop_
_entity_poly.entity_id
_entity_poly.type
_entity_poly.pdbx_seq_one_letter_code
_entity_poly.pdbx_strand_id
1 'polypeptide(L)'
;MLDFFDKTARKGTILTRKGYIIKKKDFSEKEILKIKNQLTVKPVVHRDFAHFAEEFPVFYESSDKLYLPRYWGLENLGPPKKIDICDGEPINLKCVFEPRPIQRPIIKRALSILQNPFDKFIVKSVKNKKSIVKHKLYGGGTIISIPCGMGKTFCALYIMTKLAQKTLIVV
;
A
#
# COMPACT_ATOMS: atom_id res chain seq x y z
N MET A 1 -10.63 1.31 -24.04
CA MET A 1 -10.42 -0.11 -23.68
C MET A 1 -9.29 -0.13 -22.67
N LEU A 2 -9.56 -0.43 -21.39
CA LEU A 2 -8.50 -0.48 -20.37
C LEU A 2 -7.69 -1.76 -20.61
N ASP A 3 -6.57 -1.62 -21.31
CA ASP A 3 -5.63 -2.73 -21.54
C ASP A 3 -4.95 -3.10 -20.22
N PHE A 4 -5.48 -4.14 -19.58
CA PHE A 4 -4.95 -4.70 -18.35
C PHE A 4 -3.58 -5.36 -18.60
N PHE A 5 -2.60 -5.09 -17.73
CA PHE A 5 -1.37 -5.88 -17.71
C PHE A 5 -1.67 -7.29 -17.17
N ASP A 6 -0.88 -8.28 -17.59
CA ASP A 6 -0.95 -9.62 -17.02
C ASP A 6 -0.58 -9.57 -15.53
N LYS A 7 -1.47 -10.07 -14.66
CA LYS A 7 -1.37 -9.93 -13.19
C LYS A 7 -0.58 -11.05 -12.54
N THR A 8 0.42 -11.58 -13.25
CA THR A 8 1.29 -12.66 -12.76
C THR A 8 2.60 -12.11 -12.21
N ALA A 9 3.25 -12.86 -11.31
CA ALA A 9 4.50 -12.44 -10.70
C ALA A 9 5.64 -12.39 -11.74
N ARG A 10 5.96 -11.18 -12.20
CA ARG A 10 6.90 -10.95 -13.31
C ARG A 10 8.34 -10.78 -12.83
N LYS A 11 9.30 -11.25 -13.63
CA LYS A 11 10.74 -11.01 -13.40
C LYS A 11 11.03 -9.50 -13.33
N GLY A 12 11.96 -9.11 -12.46
CA GLY A 12 12.35 -7.71 -12.31
C GLY A 12 11.45 -6.86 -11.40
N THR A 13 10.43 -7.45 -10.77
CA THR A 13 9.54 -6.75 -9.84
C THR A 13 9.95 -6.98 -8.38
N ILE A 14 10.05 -5.91 -7.60
CA ILE A 14 10.47 -5.94 -6.19
C ILE A 14 9.61 -4.96 -5.39
N LEU A 15 9.02 -5.39 -4.27
CA LEU A 15 8.32 -4.48 -3.37
C LEU A 15 9.23 -4.11 -2.18
N THR A 16 9.38 -2.81 -1.93
CA THR A 16 10.24 -2.27 -0.86
C THR A 16 9.51 -1.19 -0.04
N ARG A 17 10.19 -0.61 0.95
CA ARG A 17 9.71 0.59 1.66
C ARG A 17 9.57 1.82 0.74
N LYS A 18 10.33 1.88 -0.37
CA LYS A 18 10.26 2.97 -1.36
C LYS A 18 9.12 2.83 -2.37
N GLY A 19 8.36 1.72 -2.32
CA GLY A 19 7.27 1.45 -3.26
C GLY A 19 7.48 0.17 -4.07
N TYR A 20 6.73 0.05 -5.16
CA TYR A 20 6.80 -1.07 -6.09
C TYR A 20 7.85 -0.77 -7.16
N ILE A 21 8.94 -1.53 -7.18
CA ILE A 21 10.07 -1.29 -8.06
C ILE A 21 10.00 -2.23 -9.25
N ILE A 22 10.24 -1.70 -10.45
CA ILE A 22 10.48 -2.49 -11.65
C ILE A 22 11.89 -2.22 -12.20
N LYS A 23 12.57 -3.28 -12.64
CA LYS A 23 13.83 -3.19 -13.37
C LYS A 23 13.54 -2.98 -14.85
N LYS A 24 14.03 -1.89 -15.44
CA LYS A 24 13.76 -1.54 -16.84
C LYS A 24 14.19 -2.62 -17.82
N LYS A 25 15.29 -3.34 -17.53
CA LYS A 25 15.82 -4.44 -18.36
C LYS A 25 14.83 -5.60 -18.56
N ASP A 26 13.87 -5.78 -17.65
CA ASP A 26 12.89 -6.87 -17.70
C ASP A 26 11.53 -6.41 -18.34
N PHE A 27 11.47 -5.17 -18.83
CA PHE A 27 10.28 -4.54 -19.41
C PHE A 27 10.58 -3.98 -20.81
N SER A 28 9.59 -4.03 -21.70
CA SER A 28 9.73 -3.41 -23.02
C SER A 28 9.62 -1.89 -22.92
N GLU A 29 10.22 -1.17 -23.87
CA GLU A 29 10.15 0.30 -23.93
C GLU A 29 8.71 0.80 -24.02
N LYS A 30 7.84 0.08 -24.74
CA LYS A 30 6.41 0.39 -24.84
C LYS A 30 5.70 0.29 -23.49
N GLU A 31 6.00 -0.74 -22.70
CA GLU A 31 5.43 -0.90 -21.36
C GLU A 31 5.93 0.19 -20.41
N ILE A 32 7.23 0.49 -20.46
CA ILE A 32 7.82 1.57 -19.66
C ILE A 32 7.16 2.90 -19.98
N LEU A 33 7.00 3.24 -21.26
CA LEU A 33 6.35 4.45 -21.70
C LEU A 33 4.88 4.49 -21.24
N LYS A 34 4.16 3.38 -21.35
CA LYS A 34 2.77 3.26 -20.87
C LYS A 34 2.68 3.52 -19.36
N ILE A 35 3.57 2.93 -18.56
CA ILE A 35 3.62 3.12 -17.11
C ILE A 35 3.89 4.60 -16.77
N LYS A 36 4.88 5.21 -17.44
CA LYS A 36 5.21 6.63 -17.24
C LYS A 36 4.02 7.52 -17.55
N ASN A 37 3.36 7.30 -18.69
CA ASN A 37 2.20 8.10 -19.08
C ASN A 37 1.03 7.96 -18.11
N GLN A 38 0.78 6.76 -17.57
CA GLN A 38 -0.27 6.53 -16.57
C GLN A 38 0.05 7.13 -15.20
N LEU A 39 1.33 7.29 -14.88
CA LEU A 39 1.80 7.87 -13.63
C LEU A 39 2.31 9.30 -13.79
N THR A 40 2.08 9.94 -14.94
CA THR A 40 2.20 11.38 -15.10
C THR A 40 0.79 11.94 -15.01
N VAL A 41 0.53 12.70 -13.96
CA VAL A 41 -0.82 13.18 -13.63
C VAL A 41 -0.89 14.70 -13.77
N LYS A 42 -2.10 15.18 -14.05
CA LYS A 42 -2.41 16.60 -14.13
C LYS A 42 -3.52 16.92 -13.14
N PRO A 43 -3.35 17.91 -12.25
CA PRO A 43 -4.41 18.30 -11.34
C PRO A 43 -5.56 18.94 -12.13
N VAL A 44 -6.80 18.63 -11.73
CA VAL A 44 -7.99 19.27 -12.27
C VAL A 44 -8.16 20.60 -11.55
N VAL A 45 -7.95 21.70 -12.28
CA VAL A 45 -8.13 23.06 -11.77
C VAL A 45 -9.42 23.65 -12.34
N HIS A 46 -10.19 24.31 -11.48
CA HIS A 46 -11.33 25.10 -11.93
C HIS A 46 -10.80 26.35 -12.63
N ARG A 47 -11.31 26.65 -13.82
CA ARG A 47 -10.76 27.68 -14.73
C ARG A 47 -10.65 29.06 -14.08
N ASP A 48 -11.53 29.35 -13.14
CA ASP A 48 -11.60 30.63 -12.42
C ASP A 48 -10.50 30.80 -11.35
N PHE A 49 -9.86 29.72 -10.91
CA PHE A 49 -8.82 29.78 -9.85
C PHE A 49 -7.40 29.65 -10.43
N ALA A 50 -7.22 28.91 -11.52
CA ALA A 50 -5.94 28.80 -12.21
C ALA A 50 -6.11 28.42 -13.69
N HIS A 51 -5.36 29.08 -14.56
CA HIS A 51 -5.37 28.82 -16.01
C HIS A 51 -4.43 27.69 -16.43
N PHE A 52 -3.39 27.39 -15.64
CA PHE A 52 -2.36 26.42 -15.98
C PHE A 52 -2.17 25.40 -14.86
N ALA A 53 -2.32 24.12 -15.21
CA ALA A 53 -1.98 22.98 -14.39
C ALA A 53 -0.82 22.25 -15.07
N GLU A 54 0.31 22.16 -14.39
CA GLU A 54 1.48 21.42 -14.89
C GLU A 54 1.30 19.93 -14.63
N GLU A 55 1.84 19.13 -15.55
CA GLU A 55 1.92 17.69 -15.40
C GLU A 55 3.11 17.33 -14.51
N PHE A 56 2.92 16.36 -13.63
CA PHE A 56 4.00 15.88 -12.78
C PHE A 56 3.98 14.35 -12.64
N PRO A 57 5.16 13.71 -12.57
CA PRO A 57 5.25 12.27 -12.36
C PRO A 57 5.00 11.91 -10.89
N VAL A 58 4.17 10.90 -10.65
CA VAL A 58 3.96 10.21 -9.36
C VAL A 58 4.79 8.94 -9.27
N PHE A 59 5.98 8.94 -9.88
CA PHE A 59 6.97 7.89 -9.80
C PHE A 59 8.38 8.48 -9.73
N TYR A 60 9.34 7.70 -9.25
CA TYR A 60 10.76 8.05 -9.36
C TYR A 60 11.45 7.16 -10.38
N GLU A 61 12.48 7.71 -11.03
CA GLU A 61 13.25 7.02 -12.05
C GLU A 61 14.74 7.07 -11.75
N SER A 62 15.41 5.93 -11.92
CA SER A 62 16.87 5.83 -11.97
C SER A 62 17.29 5.29 -13.34
N SER A 63 18.60 5.18 -13.60
CA SER A 63 19.09 4.62 -14.87
C SER A 63 18.55 3.20 -15.13
N ASP A 64 18.43 2.36 -14.10
CA ASP A 64 18.06 0.94 -14.24
C ASP A 64 16.64 0.58 -13.72
N LYS A 65 15.99 1.47 -12.96
CA LYS A 65 14.75 1.18 -12.22
C LYS A 65 13.70 2.28 -12.32
N LEU A 66 12.44 1.88 -12.15
CA LEU A 66 11.33 2.79 -11.81
C LEU A 66 10.78 2.41 -10.44
N TYR A 67 10.48 3.41 -9.64
CA TYR A 67 9.87 3.30 -8.31
C TYR A 67 8.44 3.82 -8.40
N LEU A 68 7.49 2.90 -8.31
CA LEU A 68 6.08 3.16 -8.54
C LEU A 68 5.32 3.19 -7.19
N PRO A 69 4.17 3.88 -7.13
CA PRO A 69 3.28 3.81 -5.97
C PRO A 69 2.89 2.36 -5.67
N ARG A 70 2.98 1.98 -4.39
CA ARG A 70 2.80 0.58 -3.94
C ARG A 70 1.49 -0.01 -4.43
N TYR A 71 0.36 0.64 -4.14
CA TYR A 71 -0.96 0.11 -4.48
C TYR A 71 -1.19 0.05 -5.98
N TRP A 72 -0.77 1.09 -6.71
CA TRP A 72 -0.86 1.12 -8.16
C TRP A 72 -0.10 -0.03 -8.81
N GLY A 73 1.14 -0.28 -8.38
CA GLY A 73 1.96 -1.38 -8.91
C GLY A 73 1.34 -2.75 -8.65
N LEU A 74 0.75 -2.96 -7.48
CA LEU A 74 0.08 -4.23 -7.14
C LEU A 74 -1.21 -4.46 -7.92
N GLU A 75 -1.98 -3.39 -8.13
CA GLU A 75 -3.27 -3.47 -8.83
C GLU A 75 -3.08 -3.68 -10.34
N ASN A 76 -2.11 -2.97 -10.92
CA ASN A 76 -1.86 -2.98 -12.36
C ASN A 76 -0.91 -4.11 -12.76
N LEU A 77 0.24 -4.28 -12.09
CA LEU A 77 1.28 -5.25 -12.46
C LEU A 77 1.18 -6.58 -11.69
N GLY A 78 0.33 -6.65 -10.66
CA GLY A 78 0.16 -7.85 -9.85
C GLY A 78 1.25 -8.05 -8.78
N PRO A 79 1.31 -9.25 -8.18
CA PRO A 79 2.23 -9.55 -7.09
C PRO A 79 3.69 -9.42 -7.53
N PRO A 80 4.56 -8.83 -6.71
CA PRO A 80 5.99 -8.71 -7.03
C PRO A 80 6.69 -10.08 -6.90
N LYS A 81 7.79 -10.27 -7.63
CA LYS A 81 8.59 -11.50 -7.55
C LYS A 81 9.38 -11.60 -6.25
N LYS A 82 9.83 -10.46 -5.70
CA LYS A 82 10.53 -10.37 -4.42
C LYS A 82 9.89 -9.32 -3.53
N ILE A 83 9.72 -9.64 -2.25
CA ILE A 83 9.32 -8.67 -1.23
C ILE A 83 10.53 -8.43 -0.31
N ASP A 84 10.94 -7.17 -0.20
CA ASP A 84 12.06 -6.70 0.61
C ASP A 84 11.54 -5.60 1.56
N ILE A 85 10.64 -6.05 2.44
CA ILE A 85 10.05 -5.25 3.50
C ILE A 85 10.19 -6.07 4.78
N CYS A 86 10.74 -5.45 5.82
CA CYS A 86 10.81 -6.02 7.17
C CYS A 86 9.52 -5.70 7.94
N ASP A 87 9.01 -6.69 8.69
CA ASP A 87 7.79 -6.60 9.51
C ASP A 87 7.92 -5.70 10.75
N GLY A 88 9.14 -5.25 11.06
CA GLY A 88 9.44 -4.43 12.23
C GLY A 88 10.04 -5.22 13.39
N GLU A 89 10.42 -4.51 14.45
CA GLU A 89 10.87 -5.12 15.70
C GLU A 89 9.65 -5.41 16.59
N PRO A 90 9.53 -6.60 17.19
CA PRO A 90 8.43 -6.89 18.09
C PRO A 90 8.54 -6.05 19.36
N ILE A 91 7.39 -5.64 19.90
CA ILE A 91 7.29 -4.97 21.20
C ILE A 91 6.12 -5.55 22.00
N ASN A 92 6.32 -5.74 23.30
CA ASN A 92 5.26 -6.23 24.19
C ASN A 92 4.77 -5.09 25.09
N LEU A 93 3.66 -4.47 24.70
CA LEU A 93 3.03 -3.40 25.47
C LEU A 93 1.66 -3.88 25.98
N LYS A 94 1.36 -3.55 27.24
CA LYS A 94 0.04 -3.81 27.84
C LYS A 94 -0.76 -2.52 27.85
N CYS A 95 -2.00 -2.57 27.35
CA CYS A 95 -2.95 -1.48 27.53
C CYS A 95 -3.74 -1.73 28.82
N VAL A 96 -3.68 -0.81 29.79
CA VAL A 96 -4.35 -0.94 31.08
C VAL A 96 -5.87 -0.83 30.95
N PHE A 97 -6.34 -0.08 29.96
CA PHE A 97 -7.76 0.21 29.76
C PHE A 97 -8.32 -0.54 28.56
N GLU A 98 -9.57 -0.97 28.67
CA GLU A 98 -10.29 -1.61 27.58
C GLU A 98 -11.08 -0.60 26.73
N PRO A 99 -11.30 -0.88 25.43
CA PRO A 99 -12.06 0.00 24.57
C PRO A 99 -13.53 0.06 24.97
N ARG A 100 -14.07 1.28 24.89
CA ARG A 100 -15.51 1.53 25.05
C ARG A 100 -16.30 0.76 23.99
N PRO A 101 -17.58 0.41 24.24
CA PRO A 101 -18.40 -0.34 23.29
C PRO A 101 -18.39 0.23 21.87
N ILE A 102 -18.45 1.56 21.72
CA ILE A 102 -18.40 2.23 20.42
C ILE A 102 -17.06 2.08 19.68
N GLN A 103 -15.94 1.93 20.41
CA GLN A 103 -14.59 1.82 19.84
C GLN A 103 -14.26 0.39 19.39
N ARG A 104 -14.82 -0.63 20.04
CA ARG A 104 -14.59 -2.06 19.75
C ARG A 104 -14.82 -2.43 18.28
N PRO A 105 -15.93 -2.09 17.61
CA PRO A 105 -16.14 -2.48 16.21
C PRO A 105 -15.13 -1.81 15.28
N ILE A 106 -14.73 -0.57 15.57
CA ILE A 106 -13.75 0.19 14.78
C ILE A 106 -12.36 -0.46 14.89
N ILE A 107 -11.92 -0.74 16.12
CA ILE A 107 -10.64 -1.42 16.39
C ILE A 107 -10.63 -2.80 15.75
N LYS A 108 -11.72 -3.58 15.90
CA LYS A 108 -11.85 -4.91 15.29
C LYS A 108 -11.73 -4.83 13.77
N ARG A 109 -12.40 -3.86 13.14
CA ARG A 109 -12.31 -3.66 11.69
C ARG A 109 -10.90 -3.25 11.26
N ALA A 110 -10.27 -2.32 11.98
CA ALA A 110 -8.92 -1.87 11.69
C ALA A 110 -7.93 -3.04 11.78
N LEU A 111 -7.96 -3.81 12.88
CA LEU A 111 -7.12 -5.00 13.05
C LEU A 111 -7.39 -6.06 11.96
N SER A 112 -8.65 -6.27 11.58
CA SER A 112 -8.96 -7.22 10.51
C SER A 112 -8.31 -6.84 9.17
N ILE A 113 -8.12 -5.55 8.89
CA ILE A 113 -7.43 -5.07 7.69
C ILE A 113 -5.93 -5.15 7.89
N LEU A 114 -5.43 -4.60 9.00
CA LEU A 114 -4.00 -4.49 9.29
C LEU A 114 -3.33 -5.85 9.53
N GLN A 115 -4.06 -6.88 9.97
CA GLN A 115 -3.56 -8.24 10.17
C GLN A 115 -3.89 -9.18 8.99
N ASN A 116 -4.41 -8.67 7.87
CA ASN A 116 -4.59 -9.51 6.69
C ASN A 116 -3.24 -9.81 6.02
N PRO A 117 -2.94 -11.09 5.74
CA PRO A 117 -1.80 -11.45 4.90
C PRO A 117 -1.95 -10.80 3.52
N PHE A 118 -0.87 -10.21 3.04
CA PHE A 118 -0.78 -9.48 1.79
C PHE A 118 -1.12 -10.37 0.59
N ASP A 119 -0.73 -11.63 0.66
CA ASP A 119 -1.05 -12.63 -0.36
C ASP A 119 -2.57 -12.80 -0.53
N LYS A 120 -3.34 -12.71 0.57
CA LYS A 120 -4.82 -12.77 0.53
C LYS A 120 -5.44 -11.48 0.00
N PHE A 121 -4.80 -10.33 0.20
CA PHE A 121 -5.25 -9.05 -0.35
C PHE A 121 -5.17 -9.07 -1.89
N ILE A 122 -4.07 -9.59 -2.44
CA ILE A 122 -3.85 -9.70 -3.89
C ILE A 122 -4.79 -10.74 -4.53
N VAL A 123 -5.04 -11.86 -3.86
CA VAL A 123 -5.88 -12.97 -4.39
C VAL A 123 -7.35 -12.58 -4.59
N LYS A 124 -7.90 -11.59 -3.87
CA LYS A 124 -9.25 -11.09 -4.19
C LYS A 124 -9.34 -10.44 -5.58
N SER A 125 -8.23 -9.92 -6.10
CA SER A 125 -8.17 -9.22 -7.40
C SER A 125 -7.73 -10.13 -8.56
N VAL A 126 -7.30 -11.37 -8.29
CA VAL A 126 -6.77 -12.31 -9.29
C VAL A 126 -7.46 -13.67 -9.11
N LYS A 127 -8.40 -14.00 -10.01
CA LYS A 127 -9.18 -15.27 -9.98
C LYS A 127 -8.38 -16.53 -10.36
N ASN A 128 -7.05 -16.49 -10.47
CA ASN A 128 -6.27 -17.65 -10.90
C ASN A 128 -5.34 -18.18 -9.80
N LYS A 129 -5.68 -19.37 -9.31
CA LYS A 129 -4.85 -20.24 -8.46
C LYS A 129 -3.50 -20.49 -9.16
N LYS A 130 -2.39 -20.03 -8.59
CA LYS A 130 -1.13 -20.81 -8.41
C LYS A 130 -0.01 -19.98 -7.76
N SER A 131 0.80 -20.71 -6.99
CA SER A 131 1.96 -20.30 -6.19
C SER A 131 1.68 -19.49 -4.92
N ILE A 132 1.61 -20.22 -3.79
CA ILE A 132 1.60 -19.67 -2.43
C ILE A 132 3.05 -19.29 -2.10
N VAL A 133 3.41 -18.03 -2.27
CA VAL A 133 4.63 -17.49 -1.68
C VAL A 133 4.30 -17.23 -0.21
N LYS A 134 4.99 -17.87 0.74
CA LYS A 134 4.77 -17.66 2.18
C LYS A 134 5.45 -16.37 2.62
N HIS A 135 4.88 -15.20 2.32
CA HIS A 135 5.30 -13.97 2.97
C HIS A 135 4.23 -13.55 3.98
N LYS A 136 4.62 -13.50 5.27
CA LYS A 136 3.76 -13.00 6.36
C LYS A 136 3.68 -11.47 6.33
N LEU A 137 3.68 -10.87 5.15
CA LEU A 137 3.51 -9.45 5.02
C LEU A 137 2.06 -9.16 5.39
N TYR A 138 1.84 -8.37 6.42
CA TYR A 138 0.51 -7.88 6.75
C TYR A 138 0.28 -6.58 5.98
N GLY A 139 -0.91 -6.32 5.44
CA GLY A 139 -1.04 -5.07 4.67
C GLY A 139 -2.41 -4.49 4.43
N GLY A 140 -2.33 -3.22 4.02
CA GLY A 140 -3.41 -2.25 3.99
C GLY A 140 -3.06 -1.05 4.89
N GLY A 141 -3.75 0.06 4.66
CA GLY A 141 -3.84 1.18 5.60
C GLY A 141 -5.28 1.30 6.08
N THR A 142 -5.47 1.88 7.26
CA THR A 142 -6.81 2.11 7.82
C THR A 142 -6.94 3.56 8.26
N ILE A 143 -8.11 4.15 8.02
CA ILE A 143 -8.45 5.48 8.51
C ILE A 143 -9.45 5.32 9.65
N ILE A 144 -9.13 5.89 10.81
CA ILE A 144 -10.03 5.91 11.98
C ILE A 144 -10.79 7.23 11.96
N SER A 145 -11.96 7.23 11.32
CA SER A 145 -12.84 8.40 11.26
C SER A 145 -13.92 8.32 12.34
N ILE A 146 -13.69 9.02 13.46
CA ILE A 146 -14.68 9.17 14.55
C ILE A 146 -14.75 10.63 15.01
N PRO A 147 -15.87 11.06 15.61
CA PRO A 147 -16.05 12.42 16.12
C PRO A 147 -14.93 12.87 17.07
N CYS A 148 -14.80 14.18 17.26
CA CYS A 148 -13.89 14.76 18.25
C CYS A 148 -14.24 14.28 19.66
N GLY A 149 -13.23 14.09 20.52
CA GLY A 149 -13.42 13.57 21.88
C GLY A 149 -13.69 12.06 22.00
N MET A 150 -13.92 11.33 20.90
CA MET A 150 -14.27 9.90 20.94
C MET A 150 -13.08 8.94 21.13
N GLY A 151 -11.90 9.47 21.46
CA GLY A 151 -10.71 8.66 21.78
C GLY A 151 -9.95 8.11 20.57
N LYS A 152 -9.76 8.92 19.51
CA LYS A 152 -8.94 8.55 18.33
C LYS A 152 -7.54 8.05 18.72
N THR A 153 -6.87 8.81 19.58
CA THR A 153 -5.54 8.47 20.11
C THR A 153 -5.56 7.15 20.88
N PHE A 154 -6.59 6.94 21.71
CA PHE A 154 -6.75 5.68 22.44
C PHE A 154 -6.90 4.48 21.48
N CYS A 155 -7.75 4.60 20.45
CA CYS A 155 -7.91 3.55 19.44
C CYS A 155 -6.57 3.23 18.75
N ALA A 156 -5.79 4.25 18.37
CA ALA A 156 -4.50 4.07 17.73
C ALA A 156 -3.49 3.34 18.63
N LEU A 157 -3.37 3.76 19.90
CA LEU A 157 -2.50 3.11 20.88
C LEU A 157 -2.94 1.67 21.19
N TYR A 158 -4.24 1.42 21.33
CA TYR A 158 -4.76 0.07 21.55
C TYR A 158 -4.44 -0.84 20.37
N ILE A 159 -4.67 -0.38 19.13
CA ILE A 159 -4.30 -1.13 17.92
C ILE A 159 -2.80 -1.42 17.89
N MET A 160 -1.96 -0.44 18.20
CA MET A 160 -0.50 -0.63 18.30
C MET A 160 -0.15 -1.76 19.27
N THR A 161 -0.77 -1.82 20.46
CA THR A 161 -0.52 -2.91 21.42
C THR A 161 -0.92 -4.28 20.89
N LYS A 162 -1.96 -4.36 20.05
CA LYS A 162 -2.40 -5.63 19.43
C LYS A 162 -1.58 -6.04 18.21
N LEU A 163 -1.00 -5.08 17.50
CA LEU A 163 -0.03 -5.36 16.43
C LEU A 163 1.32 -5.82 17.01
N ALA A 164 1.66 -5.38 18.22
CA ALA A 164 2.86 -5.77 18.95
C ALA A 164 4.16 -5.53 18.13
N GLN A 165 4.19 -4.46 17.35
CA GLN A 165 5.34 -4.00 16.57
C GLN A 165 5.77 -2.61 17.05
N LYS A 166 7.07 -2.36 17.10
CA LYS A 166 7.65 -1.04 17.36
C LYS A 166 7.11 -0.04 16.34
N THR A 167 6.46 1.00 16.84
CA THR A 167 5.65 1.90 16.02
C THR A 167 6.17 3.33 16.14
N LEU A 168 6.36 3.98 15.00
CA LEU A 168 6.62 5.42 14.92
C LEU A 168 5.28 6.16 14.92
N ILE A 169 5.11 7.12 15.84
CA ILE A 169 3.94 8.00 15.91
C ILE A 169 4.37 9.39 15.48
N VAL A 170 3.64 9.97 14.53
CA VAL A 170 3.82 11.36 14.06
C VAL A 170 2.54 12.10 14.44
N VAL A 171 2.67 13.19 15.19
CA VAL A 171 1.56 14.04 15.71
C VAL A 171 1.71 15.44 15.14
#